data_AF-A0A2T4Z9W1-F1
#
_entry.id   AF-A0A2T4Z9W1-F1
#
_cell.length_a   1.000
_cell.length_b   1.000
_cell.length_c   1.000
_cell.angle_alpha   90.00
_cell.angle_beta   90.00
_cell.angle_gamma   90.00
#
_symmetry.space_group_name_H-M   'P 1'
#
loop_
_entity.id
_entity.type
_entity.pdbx_description
1 polymer ?
#
loop_
_entity_poly.entity_id
_entity_poly.type
_entity_poly.pdbx_seq_one_letter_code
_entity_poly.pdbx_strand_id
1 'polypeptide(L)'
;MLIPADGKRGHQLDSRLPGLKRADFVQTVKRNGKGRYRLEVQRYLVRIRCKQCGERFILKGSYKKDRVETGFKQCLCNNESEFEILTEKL
;
A
#
# COMPACT_ATOMS: atom_id res chain seq x y z
N MET A 1 27.27 2.99 56.23
CA MET A 1 26.61 3.77 55.15
C MET A 1 27.72 4.09 54.15
N LEU A 2 27.70 3.69 52.88
CA LEU A 2 26.64 3.82 51.89
C LEU A 2 26.64 2.65 50.87
N ILE A 3 25.46 2.51 50.25
CA ILE A 3 24.87 1.44 49.44
C ILE A 3 25.41 1.47 47.99
N PRO A 4 25.42 0.33 47.24
CA PRO A 4 26.06 0.21 45.92
C PRO A 4 25.14 0.42 44.71
N ALA A 5 25.80 0.61 43.56
CA ALA A 5 25.56 0.13 42.19
C ALA A 5 24.33 0.59 41.33
N ASP A 6 24.69 0.79 40.05
CA ASP A 6 23.92 0.66 38.80
C ASP A 6 23.01 1.77 38.25
N GLY A 7 23.14 1.97 36.93
CA GLY A 7 22.02 2.35 36.08
C GLY A 7 22.23 3.55 35.15
N LYS A 8 23.03 3.39 34.09
CA LYS A 8 22.87 4.26 32.90
C LYS A 8 21.60 3.86 32.16
N ARG A 9 20.53 4.65 32.32
CA ARG A 9 19.31 4.59 31.49
C ARG A 9 19.25 5.82 30.60
N GLY A 10 19.04 5.58 29.31
CA GLY A 10 19.02 6.57 28.27
C GLY A 10 17.70 7.34 28.12
N HIS A 11 17.75 8.20 27.11
CA HIS A 11 16.67 8.87 26.40
C HIS A 11 15.71 9.77 27.20
N GLN A 12 15.83 11.08 26.97
CA GLN A 12 14.67 11.91 26.72
C GLN A 12 15.00 12.88 25.57
N LEU A 13 14.23 12.78 24.50
CA LEU A 13 14.18 13.69 23.36
C LEU A 13 14.00 15.14 23.83
N ASP A 14 14.80 16.08 23.32
CA ASP A 14 14.32 17.46 23.15
C ASP A 14 14.06 17.71 21.66
N SER A 15 12.77 17.62 21.38
CA SER A 15 12.02 18.20 20.28
C SER A 15 12.47 19.60 19.90
N ARG A 16 13.22 19.71 18.80
CA ARG A 16 13.32 20.94 17.99
C ARG A 16 13.86 20.55 16.61
N LEU A 17 12.97 20.25 15.66
CA LEU A 17 13.29 20.18 14.24
C LEU A 17 13.15 21.60 13.66
N PRO A 18 14.24 22.33 13.38
CA PRO A 18 14.17 23.60 12.68
C PRO A 18 14.32 23.35 11.18
N GLY A 19 13.33 23.79 10.39
CA GLY A 19 13.59 24.17 8.99
C GLY A 19 13.14 23.21 7.90
N LEU A 20 11.89 22.72 7.94
CA LEU A 20 11.24 22.20 6.74
C LEU A 20 11.05 23.34 5.73
N LYS A 21 12.01 23.53 4.83
CA LYS A 21 11.93 24.53 3.76
C LYS A 21 11.13 23.95 2.59
N ARG A 22 10.29 24.80 1.99
CA ARG A 22 9.51 24.57 0.76
C ARG A 22 10.34 24.25 -0.51
N ALA A 23 11.66 24.08 -0.39
CA ALA A 23 12.60 23.91 -1.50
C ALA A 23 13.09 22.46 -1.72
N ASP A 24 12.60 21.47 -0.96
CA ASP A 24 12.83 20.05 -1.27
C ASP A 24 11.91 19.54 -2.41
N PHE A 25 11.04 20.42 -2.89
CA PHE A 25 10.27 20.25 -4.11
C PHE A 25 11.16 20.64 -5.30
N VAL A 26 11.65 19.61 -6.00
CA VAL A 26 12.48 19.65 -7.22
C VAL A 26 13.98 19.83 -6.96
N GLN A 27 14.68 18.73 -6.68
CA GLN A 27 16.11 18.62 -7.02
C GLN A 27 16.47 17.22 -7.55
N THR A 28 16.49 17.14 -8.89
CA THR A 28 17.59 16.59 -9.68
C THR A 28 18.31 15.37 -9.12
N VAL A 29 17.70 14.19 -9.30
CA VAL A 29 18.41 12.91 -9.25
C VAL A 29 19.40 12.81 -10.42
N LYS A 30 20.68 12.92 -10.10
CA LYS A 30 21.79 12.60 -11.01
C LYS A 30 21.63 11.18 -11.54
N ARG A 31 21.69 11.05 -12.87
CA ARG A 31 21.70 9.77 -13.58
C ARG A 31 22.89 8.92 -13.12
N ASN A 32 22.60 7.78 -12.49
CA ASN A 32 23.39 6.55 -12.61
C ASN A 32 22.46 5.37 -12.32
N GLY A 33 22.22 4.55 -13.35
CA GLY A 33 21.15 3.56 -13.38
C GLY A 33 21.40 2.30 -12.57
N LYS A 34 20.28 1.61 -12.29
CA LYS A 34 20.10 0.22 -11.82
C LYS A 34 19.99 0.01 -10.30
N GLY A 35 19.00 0.67 -9.69
CA GLY A 35 18.38 0.23 -8.44
C GLY A 35 16.92 -0.13 -8.66
N ARG A 36 16.63 -1.33 -9.20
CA ARG A 36 15.26 -1.86 -9.26
C ARG A 36 14.86 -2.37 -7.87
N TYR A 37 14.47 -1.49 -6.95
CA TYR A 37 13.67 -1.91 -5.81
C TYR A 37 12.32 -2.38 -6.37
N ARG A 38 12.17 -3.68 -6.55
CA ARG A 38 10.89 -4.30 -6.91
C ARG A 38 10.04 -4.22 -5.65
N LEU A 39 9.20 -3.19 -5.53
CA LEU A 39 8.09 -3.26 -4.57
C LEU A 39 7.34 -4.56 -4.90
N GLU A 40 7.31 -5.48 -3.95
CA GLU A 40 6.64 -6.76 -4.11
C GLU A 40 5.14 -6.48 -4.14
N VAL A 41 4.63 -6.21 -5.35
CA VAL A 41 3.20 -5.99 -5.56
C VAL A 41 2.52 -7.34 -5.37
N GLN A 42 1.86 -7.52 -4.23
CA GLN A 42 1.07 -8.71 -3.97
C GLN A 42 -0.03 -8.81 -5.03
N ARG A 43 -0.07 -9.95 -5.71
CA ARG A 43 -1.02 -10.22 -6.79
C ARG A 43 -2.15 -11.09 -6.24
N TYR A 44 -3.34 -10.82 -6.74
CA TYR A 44 -4.55 -11.51 -6.34
C TYR A 44 -5.34 -11.95 -7.57
N LEU A 45 -5.96 -13.10 -7.49
CA LEU A 45 -7.02 -13.52 -8.39
C LEU A 45 -8.34 -13.05 -7.79
N VAL A 46 -9.12 -12.31 -8.57
CA VAL A 46 -10.42 -11.79 -8.15
C VAL A 46 -11.49 -12.39 -9.06
N ARG A 47 -12.42 -13.11 -8.46
CA ARG A 47 -13.59 -13.67 -9.14
C ARG A 47 -14.80 -12.80 -8.80
N ILE A 48 -15.47 -12.29 -9.81
CA ILE A 48 -16.63 -11.40 -9.66
C ILE A 48 -17.82 -12.06 -10.35
N ARG A 49 -18.95 -12.18 -9.66
CA ARG A 49 -20.23 -12.61 -10.24
C ARG A 49 -21.26 -11.50 -10.12
N CYS A 50 -21.89 -11.16 -11.23
CA CYS A 50 -23.01 -10.20 -11.25
C CYS A 50 -24.27 -10.85 -10.70
N LYS A 51 -24.92 -10.24 -9.70
CA LYS A 51 -26.20 -10.77 -9.16
C LYS A 51 -27.41 -10.46 -10.06
N GLN A 52 -27.30 -9.45 -10.93
CA GLN A 52 -28.34 -9.05 -11.88
C GLN A 52 -28.42 -9.99 -13.10
N CYS A 53 -27.31 -10.18 -13.84
CA CYS A 53 -27.30 -11.00 -15.07
C CYS A 53 -26.61 -12.36 -14.92
N GLY A 54 -25.90 -12.61 -13.82
CA GLY A 54 -25.17 -13.88 -13.60
C GLY A 54 -23.78 -13.97 -14.24
N GLU A 55 -23.34 -12.95 -14.99
CA GLU A 55 -22.04 -12.92 -15.66
C GLU A 55 -20.87 -13.07 -14.69
N ARG A 56 -19.80 -13.76 -15.11
CA ARG A 56 -18.64 -14.08 -14.26
C ARG A 56 -17.35 -13.54 -14.86
N PHE A 57 -16.60 -12.79 -14.06
CA PHE A 57 -15.30 -12.22 -14.43
C PHE A 57 -14.19 -12.81 -13.55
N ILE A 58 -13.06 -13.12 -14.15
CA ILE A 58 -11.84 -13.53 -13.45
C ILE A 58 -10.74 -12.54 -13.81
N LEU A 59 -10.31 -11.73 -12.84
CA LEU A 59 -9.37 -10.65 -13.04
C LEU A 59 -8.14 -10.83 -12.16
N LYS A 60 -7.01 -10.31 -12.62
CA LYS A 60 -5.80 -10.18 -11.80
C LYS A 60 -5.81 -8.81 -11.15
N GLY A 61 -5.81 -8.78 -9.82
CA GLY A 61 -5.72 -7.57 -9.02
C GLY A 61 -4.33 -7.38 -8.44
N SER A 62 -3.98 -6.12 -8.16
CA SER A 62 -2.81 -5.76 -7.36
C SER A 62 -3.25 -5.18 -6.02
N TYR A 63 -2.63 -5.62 -4.93
CA TYR A 63 -2.82 -4.99 -3.63
C TYR A 63 -2.04 -3.69 -3.55
N LYS A 64 -2.74 -2.59 -3.31
CA LYS A 64 -2.17 -1.25 -3.15
C LYS A 64 -2.96 -0.52 -2.08
N LYS A 65 -2.28 0.16 -1.15
CA LYS A 65 -2.94 1.01 -0.14
C LYS A 65 -4.11 0.30 0.55
N ASP A 66 -3.83 -0.91 1.02
CA ASP A 66 -4.77 -1.76 1.77
C ASP A 66 -5.99 -2.30 1.00
N ARG A 67 -6.02 -2.16 -0.33
CA ARG A 67 -7.12 -2.67 -1.19
C ARG A 67 -6.62 -3.41 -2.42
N VAL A 68 -7.42 -4.35 -2.93
CA VAL A 68 -7.18 -5.01 -4.23
C VAL A 68 -7.80 -4.18 -5.34
N GLU A 69 -6.97 -3.71 -6.26
CA GLU A 69 -7.42 -2.97 -7.45
C GLU A 69 -7.38 -3.89 -8.68
N THR A 70 -8.51 -4.05 -9.37
CA THR A 70 -8.65 -4.86 -10.60
C THR A 70 -8.99 -4.01 -11.84
N GLY A 71 -9.41 -2.76 -11.65
CA GLY A 71 -9.92 -1.90 -12.73
C GLY A 71 -11.35 -2.22 -13.18
N PHE A 72 -12.03 -3.19 -12.54
CA PHE A 72 -13.45 -3.46 -12.78
C PHE A 72 -14.30 -2.28 -12.31
N LYS A 73 -15.21 -1.80 -13.16
CA LYS A 73 -16.09 -0.66 -12.86
C LYS A 73 -17.56 -1.02 -12.87
N GLN A 74 -18.00 -1.77 -13.89
CA GLN A 74 -19.39 -2.13 -14.11
C GLN A 74 -19.50 -3.46 -14.85
N CYS A 75 -20.66 -4.11 -14.72
CA CYS A 75 -21.02 -5.24 -15.55
C CYS A 75 -21.40 -4.79 -16.96
N LEU A 76 -21.34 -5.70 -17.93
CA LEU A 76 -21.83 -5.48 -19.29
C LEU A 76 -23.36 -5.28 -19.36
N CYS A 77 -24.09 -5.69 -18.33
CA CYS A 77 -25.53 -5.42 -18.18
C CYS A 77 -25.83 -4.06 -17.54
N ASN A 78 -24.83 -3.19 -17.37
CA ASN A 78 -24.92 -1.88 -16.69
C ASN A 78 -25.22 -1.94 -15.18
N ASN A 79 -25.11 -3.11 -14.55
CA ASN A 79 -25.09 -3.19 -13.09
C ASN A 79 -23.77 -2.61 -12.54
N GLU A 80 -23.85 -1.75 -11.52
CA GLU A 80 -22.69 -1.06 -10.92
C GLU A 80 -22.44 -1.40 -9.44
N SER A 81 -23.35 -2.13 -8.78
CA SER A 81 -23.29 -2.32 -7.32
C SER A 81 -23.47 -3.78 -6.87
N GLU A 82 -24.32 -4.56 -7.54
CA GLU A 82 -24.72 -5.88 -7.04
C GLU A 82 -23.81 -7.01 -7.53
N PHE A 83 -22.67 -7.16 -6.84
CA PHE A 83 -21.65 -8.17 -7.13
C PHE A 83 -21.38 -9.11 -5.96
N GLU A 84 -21.05 -10.35 -6.30
CA GLU A 84 -20.42 -11.33 -5.41
C GLU A 84 -18.93 -11.40 -5.78
N ILE A 85 -18.04 -11.10 -4.82
CA ILE A 85 -16.59 -10.95 -5.07
C ILE A 85 -15.82 -11.91 -4.17
N LEU A 86 -14.96 -12.73 -4.78
CA LEU A 86 -14.04 -13.64 -4.10
C LEU A 86 -12.61 -13.28 -4.48
N THR A 87 -11.71 -13.25 -3.49
CA THR A 87 -10.31 -12.84 -3.67
C THR A 87 -9.38 -13.94 -3.15
N GLU A 88 -8.40 -14.34 -3.97
CA GLU A 88 -7.42 -15.39 -3.68
C GLU A 88 -6.01 -14.87 -3.94
N LYS A 89 -5.06 -15.10 -3.02
CA LYS A 89 -3.68 -14.64 -3.15
C LYS A 89 -2.91 -15.53 -4.13
N LEU A 90 -2.14 -14.93 -5.05
CA LEU A 90 -1.29 -15.61 -6.03
C LEU A 90 0.19 -15.66 -5.61
#